data_AF-A0A158L162-F1
#
_entry.id   AF-A0A158L162-F1
#
_cell.length_a   1.000
_cell.length_b   1.000
_cell.length_c   1.000
_cell.angle_alpha   90.00
_cell.angle_beta   90.00
_cell.angle_gamma   90.00
#
_symmetry.space_group_name_H-M   'P 1'
#
loop_
_entity.id
_entity.type
_entity.pdbx_description
1 polymer ?
#
loop_
_entity_poly.entity_id
_entity_poly.type
_entity_poly.pdbx_seq_one_letter_code
_entity_poly.pdbx_strand_id
1 'polypeptide(L)'
;MYKARVAAINGGVSEASPALTVNRLCGSGLQAITAAAQAILLDDADIAIGGGAESMSRVPYITPDTRFCVRMGNAHLIDMMLGALIFDPLSRQVPNRSSRLQSNTAYWRF
;
A
#
# COMPACT_ATOMS: atom_id res chain seq x y z
N MET A 1 -4.53 1.49 -8.78
CA MET A 1 -3.47 2.50 -8.70
C MET A 1 -3.94 3.97 -8.65
N TYR A 2 -5.24 4.29 -8.69
CA TYR A 2 -5.71 5.68 -8.48
C TYR A 2 -6.82 5.76 -7.43
N LYS A 3 -6.58 5.16 -6.25
CA LYS A 3 -7.63 5.03 -5.22
C LYS A 3 -8.12 6.40 -4.73
N ALA A 4 -7.21 7.33 -4.42
CA ALA A 4 -7.58 8.65 -3.92
C ALA A 4 -8.40 9.45 -4.96
N ARG A 5 -7.95 9.45 -6.22
CA ARG A 5 -8.65 10.17 -7.30
C ARG A 5 -10.03 9.59 -7.58
N VAL A 6 -10.14 8.27 -7.73
CA VAL A 6 -11.44 7.61 -7.98
C VAL A 6 -12.40 7.82 -6.81
N ALA A 7 -11.91 7.74 -5.57
CA ALA A 7 -12.73 8.03 -4.39
C ALA A 7 -13.20 9.50 -4.36
N ALA A 8 -12.35 10.46 -4.71
CA ALA A 8 -12.71 11.88 -4.75
C ALA A 8 -13.80 12.18 -5.79
N ILE A 9 -13.65 11.67 -7.02
CA ILE A 9 -14.65 11.87 -8.08
C ILE A 9 -15.99 11.21 -7.69
N ASN A 10 -15.96 9.97 -7.18
CA ASN A 10 -17.17 9.29 -6.71
C ASN A 10 -17.80 9.99 -5.49
N GLY A 11 -17.02 10.71 -4.70
CA GLY A 11 -17.47 11.54 -3.59
C GLY A 11 -18.01 12.91 -4.00
N GLY A 12 -18.05 13.24 -5.30
CA GLY A 12 -18.56 14.51 -5.82
C GLY A 12 -17.55 15.65 -5.82
N VAL A 13 -16.26 15.38 -5.63
CA VAL A 13 -15.20 16.38 -5.74
C VAL A 13 -14.93 16.70 -7.21
N SER A 14 -14.70 17.98 -7.53
CA SER A 14 -14.38 18.45 -8.88
C SER A 14 -13.18 17.71 -9.50
N GLU A 15 -13.24 17.43 -10.81
CA GLU A 15 -12.13 16.82 -11.57
C GLU A 15 -10.87 17.68 -11.63
N ALA A 16 -11.00 18.99 -11.45
CA ALA A 16 -9.84 19.89 -11.37
C ALA A 16 -9.06 19.73 -10.06
N SER A 17 -9.66 19.09 -9.04
CA SER A 17 -9.04 18.95 -7.72
C SER A 17 -7.86 17.95 -7.75
N PRO A 18 -6.70 18.32 -7.15
CA PRO A 18 -5.57 17.41 -7.03
C PRO A 18 -5.87 16.26 -6.06
N ALA A 19 -5.30 15.08 -6.34
CA ALA A 19 -5.45 13.91 -5.48
C ALA A 19 -4.12 13.14 -5.39
N LEU A 20 -3.73 12.79 -4.16
CA LEU A 20 -2.50 12.05 -3.87
C LEU A 20 -2.84 10.71 -3.21
N THR A 21 -2.25 9.61 -3.71
CA THR A 21 -2.33 8.30 -3.05
C THR A 21 -1.01 8.03 -2.33
N VAL A 22 -1.04 7.95 -1.00
CA VAL A 22 0.13 7.61 -0.18
C VAL A 22 0.14 6.11 0.15
N ASN A 23 1.33 5.51 0.22
CA ASN A 23 1.51 4.13 0.62
C ASN A 23 2.63 4.01 1.67
N ARG A 24 2.22 3.76 2.91
CA ARG A 24 3.05 3.44 4.08
C ARG A 24 2.40 2.31 4.88
N LEU A 25 1.96 1.27 4.18
CA LEU A 25 1.29 0.09 4.76
C LEU A 25 0.14 0.52 5.68
N CYS A 26 0.02 -0.07 6.87
CA CYS A 26 -1.00 0.25 7.87
C CYS A 26 -1.00 1.74 8.28
N GLY A 27 0.13 2.45 8.13
CA GLY A 27 0.25 3.86 8.45
C GLY A 27 -0.24 4.82 7.36
N SER A 28 -0.65 4.33 6.18
CA SER A 28 -1.02 5.18 5.04
C SER A 28 -2.17 6.13 5.34
N GLY A 29 -3.18 5.69 6.10
CA GLY A 29 -4.33 6.51 6.45
C GLY A 29 -3.93 7.70 7.35
N LEU A 30 -3.11 7.45 8.36
CA LEU A 30 -2.62 8.51 9.25
C LEU A 30 -1.69 9.47 8.50
N GLN A 31 -0.81 8.94 7.64
CA GLN A 31 0.05 9.77 6.81
C GLN A 31 -0.75 10.68 5.88
N ALA A 32 -1.86 10.21 5.32
CA ALA A 32 -2.73 11.05 4.50
C ALA A 32 -3.32 12.22 5.30
N ILE A 33 -3.69 11.99 6.56
CA ILE A 33 -4.17 13.05 7.47
C ILE A 33 -3.04 14.03 7.78
N THR A 34 -1.83 13.55 8.08
CA THR A 34 -0.67 14.42 8.33
C THR A 34 -0.32 15.26 7.11
N ALA A 35 -0.33 14.68 5.90
CA ALA A 35 -0.08 15.40 4.66
C ALA A 35 -1.15 16.46 4.37
N ALA A 36 -2.43 16.16 4.64
CA ALA A 36 -3.51 17.14 4.52
C ALA A 36 -3.36 18.30 5.50
N ALA A 37 -2.99 18.01 6.76
CA ALA A 37 -2.70 19.04 7.75
C ALA A 37 -1.49 19.91 7.35
N GLN A 38 -0.44 19.29 6.80
CA GLN A 38 0.73 20.02 6.29
C GLN A 38 0.37 20.92 5.12
N ALA A 39 -0.45 20.46 4.17
CA ALA A 39 -0.89 21.28 3.04
C ALA A 39 -1.66 22.53 3.49
N ILE A 40 -2.49 22.40 4.54
CA ILE A 40 -3.21 23.55 5.12
C ILE A 40 -2.24 24.47 5.87
N LEU A 41 -1.31 23.91 6.67
CA LEU A 41 -0.34 24.70 7.43
C LEU A 41 0.65 25.48 6.56
N LEU A 42 0.98 24.94 5.38
CA LEU A 42 1.87 25.57 4.40
C LEU A 42 1.14 26.50 3.44
N ASP A 43 -0.19 26.66 3.60
CA ASP A 43 -1.05 27.47 2.71
C ASP A 43 -1.07 26.96 1.26
N ASP A 44 -0.75 25.67 1.05
CA ASP A 44 -0.83 25.00 -0.26
C ASP A 44 -2.29 24.66 -0.62
N ALA A 45 -3.18 24.55 0.38
CA ALA A 45 -4.60 24.28 0.18
C ALA A 45 -5.46 24.85 1.32
N ASP A 46 -6.56 25.52 0.97
CA ASP A 46 -7.54 26.02 1.94
C ASP A 46 -8.32 24.88 2.63
N ILE A 47 -8.62 23.82 1.87
CA ILE A 47 -9.41 22.67 2.32
C ILE A 47 -8.75 21.40 1.76
N ALA A 48 -8.42 20.47 2.66
CA ALA A 48 -7.84 19.18 2.31
C ALA A 48 -8.59 18.02 2.99
N ILE A 49 -8.73 16.90 2.28
CA ILE A 49 -9.36 15.67 2.79
C ILE A 49 -8.28 14.61 2.95
N GLY A 50 -8.08 14.13 4.18
CA GLY A 50 -7.15 13.05 4.51
C GLY A 50 -7.86 11.77 4.94
N GLY A 51 -7.41 10.61 4.46
CA GLY A 51 -8.00 9.32 4.82
C GLY A 51 -7.33 8.12 4.14
N GLY A 52 -7.89 6.92 4.34
CA GLY A 52 -7.39 5.68 3.75
C GLY A 52 -8.51 4.71 3.40
N ALA A 53 -8.36 3.97 2.29
CA ALA A 53 -9.29 2.94 1.86
C ALA A 53 -8.55 1.72 1.31
N GLU A 54 -9.00 0.54 1.72
CA GLU A 54 -8.34 -0.74 1.47
C GLU A 54 -9.38 -1.81 1.06
N SER A 55 -8.94 -2.85 0.34
CA SER A 55 -9.73 -4.05 0.11
C SER A 55 -8.80 -5.25 -0.09
N MET A 56 -8.51 -5.99 1.00
CA MET A 56 -7.60 -7.15 0.98
C MET A 56 -8.14 -8.29 0.12
N SER A 57 -9.46 -8.48 0.11
CA SER A 57 -10.12 -9.54 -0.67
C SER A 57 -9.97 -9.36 -2.19
N ARG A 58 -9.60 -8.17 -2.66
CA ARG A 58 -9.44 -7.84 -4.09
C ARG A 58 -7.98 -7.74 -4.53
N VAL A 59 -7.05 -8.15 -3.68
CA VAL A 59 -5.62 -8.11 -4.01
C VAL A 59 -5.30 -9.19 -5.06
N PRO A 60 -4.61 -8.84 -6.17
CA PRO A 60 -4.36 -9.79 -7.24
C PRO A 60 -3.19 -10.73 -6.94
N TYR A 61 -3.19 -11.89 -7.58
CA TYR A 61 -1.97 -12.68 -7.78
C TYR A 61 -1.19 -12.11 -8.96
N ILE A 62 0.14 -12.09 -8.87
CA ILE A 62 1.01 -11.70 -9.99
C ILE A 62 1.98 -12.80 -10.35
N THR A 63 2.43 -12.79 -11.60
CA THR A 63 3.56 -13.59 -12.08
C THR A 63 4.56 -12.64 -12.74
N PRO A 64 5.61 -12.19 -12.01
CA PRO A 64 6.56 -11.18 -12.50
C PRO A 64 7.20 -11.56 -13.85
N ASP A 65 7.42 -12.86 -14.05
CA ASP A 65 8.13 -13.41 -15.21
C ASP A 65 7.32 -13.35 -16.51
N THR A 66 6.00 -13.14 -16.42
CA THR A 66 5.12 -13.15 -17.62
C THR A 66 5.28 -11.91 -18.49
N ARG A 67 5.71 -10.76 -17.94
CA ARG A 67 5.90 -9.52 -18.70
C ARG A 67 6.91 -9.68 -19.84
N PHE A 68 7.97 -10.47 -19.63
CA PHE A 68 9.03 -10.70 -20.61
C PHE A 68 9.03 -12.12 -21.20
N CYS A 69 7.89 -12.82 -21.08
CA CYS A 69 7.68 -14.22 -21.46
C CYS A 69 8.41 -15.24 -20.57
N VAL A 70 7.64 -16.20 -20.06
CA VAL A 70 8.19 -17.45 -19.52
C VAL A 70 8.32 -18.43 -20.68
N ARG A 71 9.55 -18.62 -21.17
CA ARG A 71 9.78 -19.39 -22.41
C ARG A 71 9.49 -20.89 -22.25
N MET A 72 9.90 -21.49 -21.13
CA MET A 72 9.67 -22.89 -20.79
C MET A 72 9.87 -23.08 -19.28
N GLY A 73 9.07 -23.95 -18.65
CA GLY A 73 9.16 -24.26 -17.22
C GLY A 73 8.00 -23.72 -16.40
N ASN A 74 8.09 -23.86 -15.08
CA ASN A 74 7.04 -23.45 -14.15
C ASN A 74 7.00 -21.94 -13.98
N ALA A 75 5.80 -21.36 -14.06
CA ALA A 75 5.54 -19.97 -13.72
C ALA A 75 4.97 -19.87 -12.31
N HIS A 76 5.51 -18.97 -11.48
CA HIS A 76 5.06 -18.82 -10.10
C HIS A 76 3.95 -17.76 -9.98
N LEU A 77 2.88 -18.11 -9.27
CA LEU A 77 1.84 -17.18 -8.87
C LEU A 77 2.14 -16.69 -7.45
N ILE A 78 2.35 -15.39 -7.31
CA ILE A 78 2.69 -14.75 -6.04
C ILE A 78 1.45 -13.99 -5.55
N ASP A 79 1.01 -14.33 -4.33
CA ASP A 79 -0.02 -13.55 -3.63
C ASP A 79 0.54 -12.18 -3.24
N MET A 80 0.02 -11.11 -3.85
CA MET A 80 0.46 -9.76 -3.52
C MET A 80 0.01 -9.30 -2.14
N MET A 81 -0.98 -9.94 -1.52
CA MET A 81 -1.39 -9.59 -0.16
C MET A 81 -0.25 -9.94 0.81
N LEU A 82 0.28 -11.15 0.69
CA LEU A 82 1.42 -11.62 1.48
C LEU A 82 2.71 -10.90 1.06
N GLY A 83 2.93 -10.76 -0.25
CA GLY A 83 4.12 -10.12 -0.81
C GLY A 83 4.26 -8.64 -0.47
N ALA A 84 3.14 -7.90 -0.31
CA ALA A 84 3.18 -6.47 -0.02
C ALA A 84 3.12 -6.14 1.48
N LEU A 85 2.45 -6.96 2.30
CA LEU A 85 2.20 -6.64 3.72
C LEU A 85 3.16 -7.34 4.68
N ILE A 86 3.63 -8.53 4.31
CA ILE A 86 4.25 -9.45 5.25
C ILE A 86 5.68 -9.77 4.86
N PHE A 87 5.94 -9.82 3.55
CA PHE A 87 7.28 -10.02 3.05
C PHE A 87 8.11 -8.75 3.23
N ASP A 88 8.90 -8.71 4.30
CA ASP A 88 9.96 -7.72 4.41
C ASP A 88 11.06 -8.05 3.39
N PRO A 89 11.37 -7.13 2.45
CA PRO A 89 12.35 -7.37 1.40
C PRO A 89 13.76 -7.65 1.94
N LEU A 90 14.06 -7.26 3.17
CA LEU A 90 15.37 -7.46 3.79
C LEU A 90 15.49 -8.82 4.48
N SER A 91 14.45 -9.28 5.18
CA SER A 91 14.49 -10.54 5.94
C SER A 91 14.14 -11.78 5.12
N ARG A 92 13.59 -11.65 3.89
CA ARG A 92 13.21 -12.78 3.00
C ARG A 92 12.33 -13.86 3.67
N GLN A 93 11.71 -13.57 4.81
CA GLN A 93 10.93 -14.54 5.56
C GLN A 93 9.45 -14.42 5.18
N VAL A 94 8.90 -15.51 4.65
CA VAL A 94 7.46 -15.74 4.65
C VAL A 94 7.11 -16.28 6.04
N PRO A 95 6.21 -15.65 6.82
CA PRO A 95 5.83 -16.20 8.11
C PRO A 95 5.02 -17.46 7.87
N ASN A 96 5.71 -18.59 7.97
CA ASN A 96 5.14 -19.86 8.33
C ASN A 96 4.32 -19.67 9.64
N ARG A 97 3.14 -20.30 9.71
CA ARG A 97 2.25 -20.39 10.87
C ARG A 97 2.92 -20.82 12.20
N SER A 98 4.19 -21.21 12.20
CA SER A 98 5.00 -21.60 13.35
C SER A 98 6.08 -20.59 13.78
N SER A 99 6.06 -19.34 13.32
CA SER A 99 7.13 -18.35 13.62
C SER A 99 7.16 -17.80 15.06
N ARG A 100 6.45 -18.43 16.02
CA ARG A 100 6.52 -18.06 17.44
C ARG A 100 7.92 -18.30 18.07
N LEU A 101 8.90 -18.82 17.33
CA LEU A 101 10.18 -19.28 17.91
C LEU A 101 11.46 -18.91 17.14
N GLN A 102 11.47 -18.01 16.16
CA GLN A 102 12.75 -17.59 15.56
C GLN A 102 13.00 -16.08 15.64
N SER A 103 13.78 -15.74 16.67
CA SER A 103 14.72 -14.62 16.80
C SER A 103 14.18 -13.19 16.86
N ASN A 104 13.69 -12.81 18.05
CA ASN A 104 14.25 -11.78 18.95
C ASN A 104 15.00 -10.52 18.43
N THR A 105 14.88 -10.09 17.17
CA THR A 105 15.55 -8.87 16.68
C THR A 105 14.76 -8.10 15.63
N ALA A 106 13.44 -7.98 15.79
CA ALA A 106 12.67 -6.95 15.08
C ALA A 106 12.28 -5.88 16.09
N TYR A 107 13.15 -4.87 16.19
CA TYR A 107 12.99 -3.69 17.03
C TYR A 107 11.81 -2.86 16.51
N TRP A 108 10.59 -3.23 16.91
CA TRP A 108 9.40 -2.40 16.78
C TRP A 108 9.16 -1.67 18.10
N ARG A 109 9.89 -0.58 18.32
CA ARG A 109 9.50 0.47 19.26
C ARG A 109 8.92 1.63 18.45
N PHE A 110 7.71 2.03 18.80
CA PHE A 110 7.12 3.32 18.41
C PHE A 110 7.99 4.48 18.92
#